data_AF-A0AAV9PB04-F1
#
_entry.id   AF-A0AAV9PB04-F1
#
_cell.length_a   1.000
_cell.length_b   1.000
_cell.length_c   1.000
_cell.angle_alpha   90.00
_cell.angle_beta   90.00
_cell.angle_gamma   90.00
#
_symmetry.space_group_name_H-M   'P 1'
#
loop_
_entity.id
_entity.type
_entity.pdbx_description
1 polymer ?
#
loop_
_entity_poly.entity_id
_entity_poly.type
_entity_poly.pdbx_seq_one_letter_code
_entity_poly.pdbx_strand_id
1 'polypeptide(L)'
;MSALKSKLASAVPTASSPSSSPRNSVDLNDNNSSNAAATSMAKKKDDPDKYRLLVTAGPSYDTATHKQVYVNTSTPTHVSNEFLDASIKVRIRGYRGLPSSSPLSSPYFDDPLHEKDQYSIGFTFVPKQDLPSKDVVWGNDFDHPVRDRLPPGVNTAFKIVKDFVDPGLEMDAYADEPWLYGPALSCWFAFHIGDKAGDDQGQQPDRKEEDDVLHEGASGSGQEIRKSLNLPENAEKRRKHFLSTSNREALMFEKGRTYSGDFYNPYLDFGNFALKLPGFSIKVIKYIDEKSHSLRYVFKNRKTGDVYFCVSLNLLWGEQLEKASKEDEEVIGRFAGAEVGAKADRGAAAKEETREEPVRAPEVNGHAEQRDSDELPSKSPQSQPASAAEPNPPQADGPAEDAPGMRDKPDHVQEEVRKMSISDMLQDTSSKDTKDAPKGGVLDELD
;
A
#
# COMPACT_ATOMS: atom_id res chain seq x y z
N MET A 1 -16.36 -20.88 31.90
CA MET A 1 -15.84 -20.35 33.18
C MET A 1 -15.89 -18.82 33.06
N SER A 2 -17.05 -18.21 33.27
CA SER A 2 -17.54 -17.72 34.57
C SER A 2 -16.51 -16.89 35.35
N ALA A 3 -16.75 -15.57 35.32
CA ALA A 3 -16.58 -14.57 36.37
C ALA A 3 -15.20 -14.36 37.02
N LEU A 4 -14.77 -13.09 37.04
CA LEU A 4 -14.16 -12.31 38.13
C LEU A 4 -13.40 -11.13 37.46
N LYS A 5 -13.51 -9.84 37.76
CA LYS A 5 -14.21 -9.04 38.76
C LYS A 5 -14.21 -7.57 38.29
N SER A 6 -15.29 -6.85 38.55
CA SER A 6 -15.47 -5.41 38.39
C SER A 6 -15.23 -4.63 39.70
N LYS A 7 -15.05 -3.30 39.58
CA LYS A 7 -15.15 -2.20 40.59
C LYS A 7 -13.86 -1.96 41.41
N LEU A 8 -13.41 -0.72 41.67
CA LEU A 8 -14.11 0.53 42.01
C LEU A 8 -13.36 1.79 41.52
N ALA A 9 -14.12 2.89 41.40
CA ALA A 9 -13.66 4.27 41.19
C ALA A 9 -13.71 5.10 42.50
N SER A 10 -13.06 6.28 42.45
CA SER A 10 -13.26 7.51 43.24
C SER A 10 -12.67 7.61 44.66
N ALA A 11 -11.69 8.53 44.83
CA ALA A 11 -11.71 9.57 45.87
C ALA A 11 -10.67 10.68 45.59
N VAL A 12 -11.14 11.93 45.65
CA VAL A 12 -10.39 13.21 45.66
C VAL A 12 -9.95 13.53 47.10
N PRO A 13 -8.87 14.31 47.31
CA PRO A 13 -9.06 15.56 48.07
C PRO A 13 -8.26 16.76 47.54
N THR A 14 -8.81 17.94 47.84
CA THR A 14 -8.36 19.31 47.54
C THR A 14 -7.48 19.93 48.64
N ALA A 15 -6.86 21.09 48.29
CA ALA A 15 -6.23 22.14 49.13
C ALA A 15 -4.73 21.92 49.45
N SER A 16 -3.81 22.89 49.45
CA SER A 16 -3.83 24.36 49.36
C SER A 16 -2.37 24.87 49.23
N SER A 17 -2.15 26.00 48.54
CA SER A 17 -0.86 26.74 48.52
C SER A 17 -0.55 27.42 49.86
N PRO A 18 0.72 27.85 50.11
CA PRO A 18 1.07 29.25 49.80
C PRO A 18 2.54 29.53 49.36
N SER A 19 2.68 30.50 48.45
CA SER A 19 3.61 31.64 48.43
C SER A 19 4.97 31.55 49.16
N SER A 20 6.07 31.76 48.42
CA SER A 20 6.90 32.98 48.56
C SER A 20 8.13 32.97 47.63
N SER A 21 8.39 34.10 46.96
CA SER A 21 9.72 34.50 46.49
C SER A 21 10.20 35.65 47.40
N PRO A 22 11.51 35.92 47.53
CA PRO A 22 12.06 36.98 46.67
C PRO A 22 13.52 36.83 46.21
N ARG A 23 13.81 37.62 45.16
CA ARG A 23 15.05 38.03 44.49
C ARG A 23 16.28 38.26 45.40
N ASN A 24 17.50 37.99 44.91
CA ASN A 24 18.45 38.98 44.31
C ASN A 24 19.90 38.45 44.17
N SER A 25 20.67 39.15 43.35
CA SER A 25 22.15 39.26 43.23
C SER A 25 22.86 38.36 42.19
N VAL A 26 23.19 38.88 40.99
CA VAL A 26 24.43 39.56 40.50
C VAL A 26 25.77 38.81 40.63
N ASP A 27 26.38 38.63 39.44
CA ASP A 27 27.77 38.91 39.08
C ASP A 27 28.88 37.82 39.09
N LEU A 28 29.45 37.67 37.87
CA LEU A 28 30.88 37.62 37.48
C LEU A 28 31.59 36.29 37.12
N ASN A 29 32.03 36.30 35.84
CA ASN A 29 33.32 35.93 35.26
C ASN A 29 33.74 34.47 34.98
N ASP A 30 33.91 34.24 33.66
CA ASP A 30 35.14 33.84 32.95
C ASP A 30 36.04 32.73 33.53
N ASN A 31 36.04 31.58 32.85
CA ASN A 31 37.20 31.05 32.11
C ASN A 31 37.00 29.56 31.84
N ASN A 32 36.80 29.16 30.58
CA ASN A 32 37.56 28.03 30.02
C ASN A 32 37.51 28.00 28.48
N SER A 33 38.27 28.88 27.85
CA SER A 33 38.70 28.73 26.46
C SER A 33 39.81 27.68 26.37
N SER A 34 39.45 26.40 26.38
CA SER A 34 40.33 25.33 25.88
C SER A 34 39.57 24.01 25.75
N ASN A 35 38.57 23.94 24.88
CA ASN A 35 38.09 22.65 24.36
C ASN A 35 37.31 22.73 23.03
N ALA A 36 37.59 23.75 22.21
CA ALA A 36 36.86 24.01 20.96
C ALA A 36 37.54 23.43 19.70
N ALA A 37 38.48 22.48 19.83
CA ALA A 37 39.26 21.98 18.69
C ALA A 37 39.28 20.45 18.52
N ALA A 38 38.45 19.69 19.25
CA ALA A 38 38.45 18.23 19.15
C ALA A 38 37.04 17.61 19.20
N THR A 39 36.09 18.19 18.46
CA THR A 39 34.79 17.54 18.21
C THR A 39 34.19 17.97 16.87
N SER A 40 34.98 17.93 15.80
CA SER A 40 34.50 18.10 14.43
C SER A 40 34.58 16.81 13.61
N MET A 41 34.26 15.67 14.20
CA MET A 41 33.64 14.59 13.43
C MET A 41 32.13 14.73 13.57
N ALA A 42 31.59 15.70 12.84
CA ALA A 42 30.17 15.81 12.59
C ALA A 42 29.72 14.49 11.93
N LYS A 43 28.92 13.69 12.67
CA LYS A 43 28.06 12.68 12.05
C LYS A 43 27.24 13.43 10.99
N LYS A 44 27.49 13.18 9.70
CA LYS A 44 26.59 13.56 8.61
C LYS A 44 25.22 12.99 8.95
N LYS A 45 24.35 13.83 9.50
CA LYS A 45 22.94 13.54 9.61
C LYS A 45 22.42 13.76 8.20
N ASP A 46 22.08 12.68 7.50
CA ASP A 46 21.41 12.78 6.20
C ASP A 46 20.22 13.72 6.36
N ASP A 47 20.25 14.84 5.62
CA ASP A 47 19.23 15.86 5.71
C ASP A 47 17.97 15.35 4.97
N PRO A 48 16.86 15.05 5.68
CA PRO A 48 15.64 14.60 5.03
C PRO A 48 15.04 15.65 4.08
N ASP A 49 15.48 16.92 4.15
CA ASP A 49 15.08 17.95 3.18
C ASP A 49 15.76 17.84 1.82
N LYS A 50 16.82 17.04 1.72
CA LYS A 50 17.50 16.76 0.44
C LYS A 50 16.64 15.93 -0.52
N TYR A 51 15.68 15.17 0.00
CA TYR A 51 14.91 14.22 -0.79
C TYR A 51 13.40 14.42 -0.64
N ARG A 52 12.66 14.23 -1.72
CA ARG A 52 11.20 14.14 -1.72
C ARG A 52 10.75 12.95 -2.54
N LEU A 53 9.68 12.30 -2.12
CA LEU A 53 9.05 11.24 -2.91
C LEU A 53 8.12 11.85 -3.95
N LEU A 54 8.16 11.34 -5.17
CA LEU A 54 7.14 11.55 -6.19
C LEU A 54 6.55 10.19 -6.56
N VAL A 55 5.25 10.03 -6.31
CA VAL A 55 4.54 8.79 -6.61
C VAL A 55 3.76 8.96 -7.90
N THR A 56 3.93 8.04 -8.84
CA THR A 56 3.22 8.01 -10.11
C THR A 56 2.65 6.62 -10.39
N ALA A 57 1.60 6.53 -11.18
CA ALA A 57 1.02 5.26 -11.63
C ALA A 57 0.64 5.31 -13.11
N GLY A 58 0.79 4.19 -13.81
CA GLY A 58 0.51 4.13 -15.24
C GLY A 58 0.29 2.73 -15.78
N PRO A 59 -0.10 2.64 -17.07
CA PRO A 59 -0.53 1.39 -17.72
C PRO A 59 0.62 0.50 -18.21
N SER A 60 1.86 0.98 -18.17
CA SER A 60 3.02 0.30 -18.75
C SER A 60 4.31 0.72 -18.03
N TYR A 61 5.47 0.28 -18.53
CA TYR A 61 6.77 0.75 -18.04
C TYR A 61 7.15 2.16 -18.53
N ASP A 62 6.48 2.69 -19.55
CA ASP A 62 6.75 4.04 -20.06
C ASP A 62 6.25 5.10 -19.06
N THR A 63 7.19 5.70 -18.34
CA THR A 63 6.92 6.71 -17.30
C THR A 63 6.29 7.98 -17.86
N ALA A 64 6.42 8.26 -19.17
CA ALA A 64 5.72 9.38 -19.80
C ALA A 64 4.19 9.18 -19.85
N THR A 65 3.72 7.94 -19.75
CA THR A 65 2.29 7.61 -19.68
C THR A 65 1.74 7.64 -18.26
N HIS A 66 2.60 7.81 -17.25
CA HIS A 66 2.18 7.80 -15.86
C HIS A 66 1.52 9.10 -15.45
N LYS A 67 0.63 9.00 -14.47
CA LYS A 67 -0.01 10.14 -13.79
C LYS A 67 0.51 10.23 -12.36
N GLN A 68 0.60 11.45 -11.85
CA GLN A 68 0.90 11.69 -10.44
C GLN A 68 -0.20 11.11 -9.55
N VAL A 69 0.21 10.44 -8.46
CA VAL A 69 -0.71 9.87 -7.47
C VAL A 69 -0.92 10.86 -6.32
N TYR A 70 -2.18 11.09 -5.96
CA TYR A 70 -2.55 11.94 -4.82
C TYR A 70 -2.44 11.17 -3.50
N VAL A 71 -1.21 10.98 -3.03
CA VAL A 71 -0.90 10.19 -1.83
C VAL A 71 -1.68 10.69 -0.62
N ASN A 72 -2.21 9.75 0.17
CA ASN A 72 -3.00 9.97 1.38
C ASN A 72 -4.33 10.73 1.19
N THR A 73 -4.78 10.93 -0.05
CA THR A 73 -6.10 11.52 -0.32
C THR A 73 -7.12 10.44 -0.68
N SER A 74 -8.40 10.81 -0.67
CA SER A 74 -9.49 9.97 -1.13
C SER A 74 -9.57 9.86 -2.66
N THR A 75 -8.76 10.63 -3.40
CA THR A 75 -8.82 10.69 -4.87
C THR A 75 -8.00 9.56 -5.51
N PRO A 76 -8.64 8.58 -6.18
CA PRO A 76 -7.91 7.52 -6.87
C PRO A 76 -7.25 8.02 -8.15
N THR A 77 -6.13 7.38 -8.51
CA THR A 77 -5.47 7.58 -9.80
C THR A 77 -5.96 6.52 -10.79
N HIS A 78 -6.54 6.96 -11.91
CA HIS A 78 -7.09 6.05 -12.91
C HIS A 78 -6.07 5.67 -13.99
N VAL A 79 -5.92 4.35 -14.17
CA VAL A 79 -5.09 3.69 -15.19
C VAL A 79 -5.99 2.86 -16.09
N SER A 80 -5.72 2.87 -17.39
CA SER A 80 -6.49 2.13 -18.38
C SER A 80 -5.57 1.67 -19.50
N ASN A 81 -5.67 0.39 -19.88
CA ASN A 81 -4.98 -0.17 -21.04
C ASN A 81 -5.85 -1.23 -21.74
N GLU A 82 -5.29 -2.06 -22.61
CA GLU A 82 -6.05 -3.09 -23.32
C GLU A 82 -6.54 -4.24 -22.42
N PHE A 83 -5.90 -4.45 -21.26
CA PHE A 83 -6.20 -5.56 -20.35
C PHE A 83 -7.25 -5.20 -19.31
N LEU A 84 -7.19 -4.00 -18.73
CA LEU A 84 -8.08 -3.59 -17.64
C LEU A 84 -8.26 -2.07 -17.51
N ASP A 85 -9.27 -1.69 -16.74
CA ASP A 85 -9.41 -0.37 -16.13
C ASP A 85 -9.13 -0.49 -14.62
N ALA A 86 -8.29 0.37 -14.06
CA ALA A 86 -7.92 0.36 -12.64
C ALA A 86 -8.03 1.74 -11.98
N SER A 87 -8.39 1.72 -10.70
CA SER A 87 -8.34 2.84 -9.77
C SER A 87 -7.32 2.50 -8.69
N ILE A 88 -6.31 3.35 -8.50
CA ILE A 88 -5.18 3.08 -7.59
C ILE A 88 -5.13 4.17 -6.52
N LYS A 89 -4.96 3.76 -5.27
CA LYS A 89 -4.72 4.64 -4.11
C LYS A 89 -3.44 4.23 -3.42
N VAL A 90 -2.61 5.23 -3.11
CA VAL A 90 -1.37 5.03 -2.35
C VAL A 90 -1.45 5.80 -1.06
N ARG A 91 -1.17 5.12 0.04
CA ARG A 91 -1.18 5.69 1.40
C ARG A 91 0.19 5.45 2.00
N ILE A 92 0.80 6.48 2.56
CA ILE A 92 2.15 6.41 3.15
C ILE A 92 2.13 7.17 4.47
N ARG A 93 2.47 6.49 5.56
CA ARG A 93 2.56 7.10 6.89
C ARG A 93 3.76 8.04 6.95
N GLY A 94 3.54 9.27 7.41
CA GLY A 94 4.58 10.29 7.47
C GLY A 94 5.08 10.71 6.08
N TYR A 95 4.18 10.79 5.10
CA TYR A 95 4.50 11.16 3.72
C TYR A 95 5.18 12.53 3.66
N ARG A 96 6.34 12.59 3.00
CA ARG A 96 7.12 13.83 2.75
C ARG A 96 7.51 13.88 1.28
N GLY A 97 6.51 14.07 0.42
CA GLY A 97 6.70 14.04 -1.02
C GLY A 97 5.96 15.16 -1.74
N LEU A 98 5.85 15.00 -3.06
CA LEU A 98 5.11 15.87 -3.97
C LEU A 98 3.82 15.15 -4.43
N PRO A 99 2.69 15.85 -4.57
CA PRO A 99 2.55 17.29 -4.34
C PRO A 99 2.67 17.63 -2.85
N SER A 100 3.23 18.80 -2.52
CA SER A 100 3.45 19.18 -1.11
C SER A 100 2.15 19.40 -0.35
N SER A 101 1.04 19.56 -1.07
CA SER A 101 -0.32 19.63 -0.53
C SER A 101 -0.87 18.27 -0.07
N SER A 102 -0.23 17.15 -0.40
CA SER A 102 -0.68 15.83 0.06
C SER A 102 -0.55 15.69 1.57
N PRO A 103 -1.55 15.12 2.27
CA PRO A 103 -1.49 14.92 3.72
C PRO A 103 -0.29 14.07 4.15
N LEU A 104 0.26 14.37 5.34
CA LEU A 104 1.34 13.57 5.95
C LEU A 104 0.89 12.14 6.31
N SER A 105 -0.40 11.90 6.52
CA SER A 105 -0.98 10.61 6.88
C SER A 105 -2.40 10.49 6.33
N SER A 106 -3.00 9.31 6.44
CA SER A 106 -4.37 8.99 5.99
C SER A 106 -5.20 8.42 7.14
N PRO A 107 -6.52 8.67 7.21
CA PRO A 107 -7.43 8.02 8.17
C PRO A 107 -7.38 6.49 8.14
N TYR A 108 -6.97 5.90 7.02
CA TYR A 108 -6.72 4.46 6.87
C TYR A 108 -5.83 3.90 7.99
N PHE A 109 -4.83 4.67 8.43
CA PHE A 109 -3.86 4.26 9.43
C PHE A 109 -4.36 4.34 10.88
N ASP A 110 -5.55 4.92 11.08
CA ASP A 110 -6.24 4.99 12.38
C ASP A 110 -7.13 3.75 12.60
N ASP A 111 -7.39 2.96 11.55
CA ASP A 111 -8.09 1.68 11.67
C ASP A 111 -7.22 0.64 12.41
N PRO A 112 -7.78 -0.14 13.36
CA PRO A 112 -7.04 -1.17 14.08
C PRO A 112 -6.36 -2.22 13.20
N LEU A 113 -6.87 -2.49 12.00
CA LEU A 113 -6.27 -3.41 11.03
C LEU A 113 -4.94 -2.87 10.48
N HIS A 114 -4.76 -1.55 10.46
CA HIS A 114 -3.66 -0.85 9.79
C HIS A 114 -2.81 0.02 10.71
N GLU A 115 -3.01 -0.07 12.03
CA GLU A 115 -2.27 0.70 13.04
C GLU A 115 -0.75 0.56 12.89
N LYS A 116 -0.27 -0.62 12.46
CA LYS A 116 1.16 -0.91 12.32
C LYS A 116 1.71 -0.63 10.93
N ASP A 117 0.84 -0.51 9.93
CA ASP A 117 1.27 -0.38 8.54
C ASP A 117 1.98 0.95 8.30
N GLN A 118 2.97 0.91 7.42
CA GLN A 118 3.73 2.09 7.00
C GLN A 118 3.25 2.61 5.65
N TYR A 119 2.70 1.74 4.81
CA TYR A 119 2.11 2.11 3.53
C TYR A 119 1.07 1.09 3.07
N SER A 120 0.26 1.50 2.10
CA SER A 120 -0.70 0.69 1.36
C SER A 120 -0.67 1.10 -0.12
N ILE A 121 -0.75 0.11 -1.00
CA ILE A 121 -1.14 0.30 -2.41
C ILE A 121 -2.46 -0.46 -2.59
N GLY A 122 -3.56 0.27 -2.47
CA GLY A 122 -4.91 -0.23 -2.70
C GLY A 122 -5.33 -0.01 -4.15
N PHE A 123 -6.06 -0.95 -4.72
CA PHE A 123 -6.54 -0.83 -6.08
C PHE A 123 -7.85 -1.59 -6.30
N THR A 124 -8.64 -1.09 -7.23
CA THR A 124 -9.81 -1.75 -7.79
C THR A 124 -9.61 -1.82 -9.31
N PHE A 125 -9.91 -2.95 -9.93
CA PHE A 125 -9.80 -3.12 -11.38
C PHE A 125 -10.94 -3.93 -11.98
N VAL A 126 -11.20 -3.67 -13.26
CA VAL A 126 -12.16 -4.38 -14.09
C VAL A 126 -11.44 -4.88 -15.35
N PRO A 127 -11.28 -6.20 -15.53
CA PRO A 127 -10.67 -6.75 -16.74
C PRO A 127 -11.52 -6.47 -17.98
N LYS A 128 -10.88 -6.15 -19.11
CA LYS A 128 -11.51 -5.98 -20.43
C LYS A 128 -11.56 -7.28 -21.23
N GLN A 129 -10.84 -8.28 -20.74
CA GLN A 129 -10.81 -9.66 -21.21
C GLN A 129 -10.56 -10.59 -20.03
N ASP A 130 -10.79 -11.89 -20.21
CA ASP A 130 -10.48 -12.88 -19.17
C ASP A 130 -8.96 -12.98 -18.99
N LEU A 131 -8.47 -12.79 -17.77
CA LEU A 131 -7.04 -12.83 -17.44
C LEU A 131 -6.73 -14.04 -16.55
N PRO A 132 -5.96 -15.04 -17.03
CA PRO A 132 -5.56 -16.19 -16.22
C PRO A 132 -4.71 -15.74 -15.04
N SER A 133 -5.03 -16.19 -13.81
CA SER A 133 -4.31 -15.71 -12.62
C SER A 133 -3.03 -16.50 -12.28
N LYS A 134 -2.82 -17.68 -12.88
CA LYS A 134 -1.67 -18.58 -12.63
C LYS A 134 -0.32 -17.85 -12.61
N ASP A 135 -0.04 -17.12 -13.69
CA ASP A 135 1.24 -16.47 -13.96
C ASP A 135 1.22 -14.97 -13.61
N VAL A 136 0.18 -14.53 -12.89
CA VAL A 136 0.04 -13.13 -12.50
C VAL A 136 0.79 -12.88 -11.21
N VAL A 137 1.65 -11.87 -11.24
CA VAL A 137 2.54 -11.51 -10.14
C VAL A 137 2.30 -10.09 -9.65
N TRP A 138 2.65 -9.90 -8.39
CA TRP A 138 2.78 -8.59 -7.76
C TRP A 138 4.18 -8.49 -7.15
N GLY A 139 4.85 -7.35 -7.34
CA GLY A 139 6.15 -7.12 -6.71
C GLY A 139 6.93 -6.00 -7.36
N ASN A 140 8.25 -6.03 -7.17
CA ASN A 140 9.17 -5.00 -7.61
C ASN A 140 10.08 -5.50 -8.72
N ASP A 141 10.41 -4.60 -9.66
CA ASP A 141 11.41 -4.85 -10.69
C ASP A 141 12.17 -3.58 -11.06
N PHE A 142 13.31 -3.77 -11.72
CA PHE A 142 14.24 -2.73 -12.10
C PHE A 142 14.67 -2.93 -13.55
N ASP A 143 14.81 -1.84 -14.29
CA ASP A 143 15.25 -1.85 -15.70
C ASP A 143 16.78 -1.89 -15.86
N HIS A 144 17.50 -2.06 -14.75
CA HIS A 144 18.95 -2.02 -14.73
C HIS A 144 19.53 -2.82 -13.55
N PRO A 145 20.79 -3.30 -13.67
CA PRO A 145 21.41 -4.08 -12.61
C PRO A 145 21.62 -3.24 -11.35
N VAL A 146 21.36 -3.83 -10.17
CA VAL A 146 21.60 -3.21 -8.86
C VAL A 146 22.65 -3.94 -8.01
N ARG A 147 23.27 -4.99 -8.58
CA ARG A 147 24.18 -5.91 -7.88
C ARG A 147 25.42 -5.27 -7.27
N ASP A 148 25.82 -4.09 -7.72
CA ASP A 148 26.91 -3.29 -7.16
C ASP A 148 26.51 -2.47 -5.92
N ARG A 149 25.20 -2.35 -5.65
CA ARG A 149 24.63 -1.56 -4.53
C ARG A 149 23.88 -2.40 -3.50
N LEU A 150 23.78 -3.71 -3.70
CA LEU A 150 23.09 -4.58 -2.76
C LEU A 150 23.75 -4.55 -1.38
N PRO A 151 22.96 -4.45 -0.29
CA PRO A 151 23.50 -4.57 1.05
C PRO A 151 24.15 -5.95 1.25
N PRO A 152 25.28 -6.03 1.98
CA PRO A 152 25.81 -7.32 2.43
C PRO A 152 24.72 -8.13 3.14
N GLY A 153 24.60 -9.41 2.81
CA GLY A 153 23.60 -10.30 3.42
C GLY A 153 22.19 -10.21 2.81
N VAL A 154 22.02 -9.64 1.61
CA VAL A 154 20.72 -9.57 0.92
C VAL A 154 19.98 -10.92 0.86
N ASN A 155 20.68 -12.02 0.57
CA ASN A 155 20.08 -13.36 0.52
C ASN A 155 19.59 -13.84 1.90
N THR A 156 20.30 -13.47 2.98
CA THR A 156 19.90 -13.76 4.36
C THR A 156 18.66 -12.94 4.75
N ALA A 157 18.65 -11.64 4.42
CA ALA A 157 17.49 -10.80 4.62
C ALA A 157 16.27 -11.32 3.84
N PHE A 158 16.48 -11.79 2.60
CA PHE A 158 15.42 -12.39 1.80
C PHE A 158 14.89 -13.68 2.40
N LYS A 159 15.76 -14.54 2.95
CA LYS A 159 15.32 -15.74 3.69
C LYS A 159 14.39 -15.38 4.86
N ILE A 160 14.74 -14.34 5.64
CA ILE A 160 13.89 -13.83 6.73
C ILE A 160 12.53 -13.34 6.17
N VAL A 161 12.53 -12.63 5.04
CA VAL A 161 11.28 -12.21 4.39
C VAL A 161 10.43 -13.42 4.00
N LYS A 162 11.02 -14.48 3.42
CA LYS A 162 10.27 -15.70 3.08
C LYS A 162 9.72 -16.42 4.30
N ASP A 163 10.50 -16.52 5.37
CA ASP A 163 10.13 -17.27 6.56
C ASP A 163 9.07 -16.55 7.41
N PHE A 164 9.06 -15.21 7.42
CA PHE A 164 8.22 -14.43 8.33
C PHE A 164 7.20 -13.50 7.67
N VAL A 165 7.31 -13.22 6.36
CA VAL A 165 6.45 -12.25 5.67
C VAL A 165 5.62 -12.89 4.58
N ASP A 166 6.28 -13.50 3.59
CA ASP A 166 5.62 -14.13 2.46
C ASP A 166 6.48 -15.25 1.86
N PRO A 167 6.11 -16.52 2.07
CA PRO A 167 6.87 -17.65 1.53
C PRO A 167 6.74 -17.79 0.00
N GLY A 168 5.76 -17.13 -0.61
CA GLY A 168 5.52 -17.11 -2.05
C GLY A 168 6.43 -16.15 -2.81
N LEU A 169 7.22 -15.33 -2.11
CA LEU A 169 8.17 -14.44 -2.76
C LEU A 169 9.35 -15.21 -3.36
N GLU A 170 9.70 -14.81 -4.57
CA GLU A 170 10.90 -15.18 -5.31
C GLU A 170 11.62 -13.89 -5.72
N MET A 171 12.94 -13.96 -5.85
CA MET A 171 13.72 -12.82 -6.30
C MET A 171 14.93 -13.27 -7.11
N ASP A 172 15.38 -12.40 -7.99
CA ASP A 172 16.73 -12.41 -8.52
C ASP A 172 17.30 -10.99 -8.41
N ALA A 173 18.11 -10.75 -7.37
CA ALA A 173 18.73 -9.46 -7.13
C ALA A 173 19.94 -9.19 -8.05
N TYR A 174 20.48 -10.25 -8.68
CA TYR A 174 21.75 -10.23 -9.41
C TYR A 174 21.58 -10.23 -10.92
N ALA A 175 20.36 -10.41 -11.41
CA ALA A 175 20.00 -10.25 -12.82
C ALA A 175 20.33 -8.84 -13.36
N ASP A 176 20.42 -8.73 -14.68
CA ASP A 176 20.57 -7.42 -15.34
C ASP A 176 19.27 -6.60 -15.26
N GLU A 177 18.13 -7.27 -15.14
CA GLU A 177 16.84 -6.69 -14.76
C GLU A 177 16.37 -7.37 -13.46
N PRO A 178 16.85 -6.88 -12.29
CA PRO A 178 16.51 -7.45 -11.00
C PRO A 178 15.01 -7.43 -10.72
N TRP A 179 14.53 -8.43 -9.99
CA TRP A 179 13.13 -8.52 -9.62
C TRP A 179 12.90 -9.22 -8.28
N LEU A 180 11.77 -8.91 -7.66
CA LEU A 180 11.22 -9.50 -6.45
C LEU A 180 9.71 -9.64 -6.67
N TYR A 181 9.22 -10.84 -6.90
CA TYR A 181 7.80 -11.10 -7.18
C TYR A 181 7.24 -12.15 -6.25
N GLY A 182 5.94 -12.08 -5.98
CA GLY A 182 5.17 -13.24 -5.58
C GLY A 182 3.90 -13.38 -6.43
N PRO A 183 3.21 -14.52 -6.35
CA PRO A 183 1.90 -14.65 -6.97
C PRO A 183 0.95 -13.57 -6.44
N ALA A 184 0.27 -12.84 -7.32
CA ALA A 184 -0.46 -11.64 -6.93
C ALA A 184 -1.51 -11.92 -5.83
N LEU A 185 -2.28 -13.00 -5.99
CA LEU A 185 -3.30 -13.45 -5.04
C LEU A 185 -2.75 -13.92 -3.68
N SER A 186 -1.46 -14.25 -3.59
CA SER A 186 -0.79 -14.53 -2.31
C SER A 186 -0.15 -13.29 -1.70
N CYS A 187 0.22 -12.29 -2.49
CA CYS A 187 0.87 -11.08 -1.97
C CYS A 187 -0.11 -10.05 -1.41
N TRP A 188 -1.29 -9.90 -2.00
CA TRP A 188 -2.27 -8.91 -1.53
C TRP A 188 -2.74 -9.25 -0.10
N PHE A 189 -2.76 -8.29 0.81
CA PHE A 189 -3.15 -8.54 2.20
C PHE A 189 -4.67 -8.49 2.39
N ALA A 190 -5.40 -7.85 1.48
CA ALA A 190 -6.85 -7.98 1.33
C ALA A 190 -7.21 -8.24 -0.13
N PHE A 191 -8.26 -9.03 -0.37
CA PHE A 191 -8.80 -9.31 -1.70
C PHE A 191 -10.32 -9.40 -1.67
N HIS A 192 -10.96 -8.70 -2.60
CA HIS A 192 -12.41 -8.65 -2.70
C HIS A 192 -12.86 -8.92 -4.15
N ILE A 193 -13.87 -9.78 -4.30
CA ILE A 193 -14.50 -10.07 -5.60
C ILE A 193 -15.88 -9.43 -5.62
N GLY A 194 -16.08 -8.46 -6.50
CA GLY A 194 -17.38 -7.78 -6.69
C GLY A 194 -18.16 -8.32 -7.88
N ASP A 195 -19.13 -7.52 -8.32
CA ASP A 195 -20.04 -7.85 -9.42
C ASP A 195 -19.42 -7.81 -10.81
N LYS A 196 -20.06 -8.52 -11.74
CA LYS A 196 -19.77 -8.49 -13.18
C LYS A 196 -20.67 -7.46 -13.85
N ALA A 197 -20.08 -6.58 -14.64
CA ALA A 197 -20.80 -5.57 -15.40
C ALA A 197 -21.88 -6.24 -16.28
N GLY A 198 -23.14 -5.82 -16.07
CA GLY A 198 -24.32 -6.40 -16.73
C GLY A 198 -25.25 -7.18 -15.82
N ASP A 199 -24.83 -7.53 -14.60
CA ASP A 199 -25.69 -8.20 -13.61
C ASP A 199 -26.64 -7.21 -12.89
N ASP A 200 -26.37 -5.90 -12.98
CA ASP A 200 -27.28 -4.82 -12.59
C ASP A 200 -27.67 -3.96 -13.80
N GLN A 201 -28.97 -3.73 -13.98
CA GLN A 201 -29.51 -2.80 -14.97
C GLN A 201 -29.05 -1.36 -14.65
N GLY A 202 -27.98 -0.90 -15.31
CA GLY A 202 -27.76 0.53 -15.57
C GLY A 202 -27.08 1.36 -14.48
N GLN A 203 -26.62 0.79 -13.37
CA GLN A 203 -25.68 1.47 -12.48
C GLN A 203 -24.27 0.91 -12.72
N GLN A 204 -23.32 1.76 -13.12
CA GLN A 204 -21.92 1.47 -12.76
C GLN A 204 -21.91 1.21 -11.26
N PRO A 205 -21.19 0.19 -10.75
CA PRO A 205 -21.15 -0.08 -9.32
C PRO A 205 -20.82 1.24 -8.64
N ASP A 206 -21.77 1.70 -7.81
CA ASP A 206 -21.68 2.95 -7.08
C ASP A 206 -20.30 2.92 -6.42
N ARG A 207 -19.37 3.76 -6.91
CA ARG A 207 -18.03 3.90 -6.33
C ARG A 207 -18.25 4.55 -4.98
N LYS A 208 -18.77 3.79 -4.01
CA LYS A 208 -18.89 4.21 -2.62
C LYS A 208 -17.56 4.80 -2.26
N GLU A 209 -17.60 6.04 -1.77
CA GLU A 209 -16.44 6.87 -1.47
C GLU A 209 -15.39 6.02 -0.73
N GLU A 210 -14.36 5.60 -1.45
CA GLU A 210 -13.41 4.53 -1.10
C GLU A 210 -12.37 4.99 -0.04
N ASP A 211 -12.80 5.68 1.00
CA ASP A 211 -11.98 5.89 2.20
C ASP A 211 -12.03 4.69 3.16
N ASP A 212 -12.89 3.72 2.86
CA ASP A 212 -13.03 2.49 3.63
C ASP A 212 -11.85 1.53 3.47
N VAL A 213 -11.50 0.91 4.59
CA VAL A 213 -10.58 -0.21 4.67
C VAL A 213 -11.09 -1.38 3.82
N LEU A 214 -10.24 -1.92 2.94
CA LEU A 214 -10.61 -3.07 2.12
C LEU A 214 -10.64 -4.32 2.99
N HIS A 215 -11.81 -4.95 3.07
CA HIS A 215 -11.97 -6.23 3.76
C HIS A 215 -11.95 -7.41 2.78
N GLU A 216 -11.31 -8.50 3.22
CA GLU A 216 -11.36 -9.79 2.56
C GLU A 216 -12.80 -10.25 2.34
N GLY A 217 -13.13 -10.69 1.11
CA GLY A 217 -14.44 -11.27 0.86
C GLY A 217 -14.93 -11.11 -0.56
N ALA A 218 -16.25 -11.00 -0.68
CA ALA A 218 -16.94 -10.73 -1.93
C ALA A 218 -18.30 -10.07 -1.69
N SER A 219 -18.81 -9.43 -2.72
CA SER A 219 -20.14 -8.83 -2.80
C SER A 219 -20.83 -9.28 -4.08
N GLY A 220 -22.16 -9.26 -4.06
CA GLY A 220 -23.01 -9.68 -5.18
C GLY A 220 -22.61 -11.04 -5.75
N SER A 221 -22.56 -11.11 -7.08
CA SER A 221 -22.18 -12.29 -7.87
C SER A 221 -20.75 -12.79 -7.63
N GLY A 222 -19.91 -12.04 -6.91
CA GLY A 222 -18.59 -12.48 -6.50
C GLY A 222 -18.62 -13.56 -5.40
N GLN A 223 -19.72 -13.67 -4.66
CA GLN A 223 -19.88 -14.65 -3.58
C GLN A 223 -19.90 -16.09 -4.11
N GLU A 224 -20.55 -16.31 -5.25
CA GLU A 224 -20.60 -17.60 -5.94
C GLU A 224 -19.21 -18.06 -6.37
N ILE A 225 -18.37 -17.13 -6.84
CA ILE A 225 -16.98 -17.42 -7.23
C ILE A 225 -16.20 -17.91 -6.03
N ARG A 226 -16.23 -17.16 -4.91
CA ARG A 226 -15.53 -17.57 -3.69
C ARG A 226 -15.98 -18.95 -3.22
N LYS A 227 -17.29 -19.20 -3.24
CA LYS A 227 -17.88 -20.49 -2.85
C LYS A 227 -17.42 -21.62 -3.76
N SER A 228 -17.47 -21.41 -5.09
CA SER A 228 -17.07 -22.43 -6.07
C SER A 228 -15.59 -22.82 -5.97
N LEU A 229 -14.73 -21.84 -5.67
CA LEU A 229 -13.29 -22.04 -5.49
C LEU A 229 -12.90 -22.44 -4.06
N ASN A 230 -13.87 -22.58 -3.14
CA ASN A 230 -13.64 -22.83 -1.72
C ASN A 230 -12.62 -21.85 -1.09
N LEU A 231 -12.73 -20.57 -1.42
CA LEU A 231 -11.79 -19.56 -0.93
C LEU A 231 -11.96 -19.35 0.58
N PRO A 232 -10.88 -19.41 1.38
CA PRO A 232 -10.95 -19.14 2.80
C PRO A 232 -11.48 -17.73 3.09
N GLU A 233 -12.31 -17.57 4.13
CA GLU A 233 -12.83 -16.25 4.55
C GLU A 233 -11.75 -15.33 5.14
N ASN A 234 -10.69 -15.91 5.70
CA ASN A 234 -9.60 -15.17 6.32
C ASN A 234 -8.47 -14.91 5.30
N ALA A 235 -7.98 -13.65 5.28
CA ALA A 235 -6.96 -13.20 4.34
C ALA A 235 -5.65 -14.02 4.41
N GLU A 236 -5.15 -14.33 5.61
CA GLU A 236 -3.92 -15.14 5.77
C GLU A 236 -4.10 -16.54 5.17
N LYS A 237 -5.24 -17.19 5.44
CA LYS A 237 -5.57 -18.49 4.85
C LYS A 237 -5.75 -18.40 3.34
N ARG A 238 -6.35 -17.33 2.82
CA ARG A 238 -6.50 -17.08 1.37
C ARG A 238 -5.14 -16.91 0.70
N ARG A 239 -4.24 -16.11 1.29
CA ARG A 239 -2.86 -15.96 0.81
C ARG A 239 -2.14 -17.30 0.74
N LYS A 240 -2.24 -18.11 1.81
CA LYS A 240 -1.68 -19.47 1.84
C LYS A 240 -2.31 -20.40 0.79
N HIS A 241 -3.62 -20.32 0.58
CA HIS A 241 -4.33 -21.08 -0.44
C HIS A 241 -3.76 -20.81 -1.85
N PHE A 242 -3.44 -19.56 -2.17
CA PHE A 242 -2.89 -19.18 -3.46
C PHE A 242 -1.37 -19.39 -3.62
N LEU A 243 -0.67 -19.94 -2.62
CA LEU A 243 0.68 -20.48 -2.84
C LEU A 243 0.68 -21.68 -3.80
N SER A 244 -0.42 -22.45 -3.84
CA SER A 244 -0.58 -23.55 -4.78
C SER A 244 -0.79 -23.05 -6.20
N THR A 245 -0.02 -23.58 -7.15
CA THR A 245 -0.21 -23.32 -8.59
C THR A 245 -1.60 -23.74 -9.06
N SER A 246 -2.12 -24.89 -8.60
CA SER A 246 -3.44 -25.39 -9.02
C SER A 246 -4.58 -24.46 -8.60
N ASN A 247 -4.45 -23.84 -7.43
CA ASN A 247 -5.46 -22.91 -6.92
C ASN A 247 -5.44 -21.59 -7.67
N ARG A 248 -4.25 -21.14 -8.12
CA ARG A 248 -4.13 -19.99 -9.01
C ARG A 248 -4.66 -20.31 -10.41
N GLU A 249 -4.42 -21.51 -10.92
CA GLU A 249 -5.01 -21.95 -12.20
C GLU A 249 -6.53 -21.95 -12.18
N ALA A 250 -7.14 -22.27 -11.03
CA ALA A 250 -8.59 -22.31 -10.89
C ALA A 250 -9.25 -20.92 -10.91
N LEU A 251 -8.53 -19.85 -10.55
CA LEU A 251 -9.06 -18.49 -10.59
C LEU A 251 -8.75 -17.82 -11.93
N MET A 252 -9.82 -17.38 -12.60
CA MET A 252 -9.77 -16.47 -13.75
C MET A 252 -10.24 -15.09 -13.30
N PHE A 253 -9.51 -14.03 -13.64
CA PHE A 253 -10.07 -12.69 -13.53
C PHE A 253 -11.00 -12.47 -14.72
N GLU A 254 -12.30 -12.55 -14.48
CA GLU A 254 -13.31 -12.50 -15.52
C GLU A 254 -13.46 -11.10 -16.11
N LYS A 255 -13.61 -11.04 -17.44
CA LYS A 255 -13.98 -9.84 -18.16
C LYS A 255 -15.21 -9.18 -17.55
N GLY A 256 -15.11 -7.88 -17.28
CA GLY A 256 -16.18 -7.06 -16.76
C GLY A 256 -16.42 -7.22 -15.26
N ARG A 257 -15.71 -8.10 -14.55
CA ARG A 257 -15.87 -8.24 -13.09
C ARG A 257 -14.99 -7.28 -12.32
N THR A 258 -15.54 -6.70 -11.26
CA THR A 258 -14.78 -5.85 -10.34
C THR A 258 -13.98 -6.71 -9.36
N TYR A 259 -12.69 -6.46 -9.27
CA TYR A 259 -11.79 -7.03 -8.27
C TYR A 259 -11.09 -5.91 -7.52
N SER A 260 -10.92 -6.07 -6.22
CA SER A 260 -10.15 -5.13 -5.40
C SER A 260 -9.08 -5.86 -4.61
N GLY A 261 -7.92 -5.23 -4.47
CA GLY A 261 -6.82 -5.72 -3.67
C GLY A 261 -6.14 -4.59 -2.90
N ASP A 262 -5.51 -4.93 -1.79
CA ASP A 262 -4.70 -3.99 -1.03
C ASP A 262 -3.39 -4.66 -0.62
N PHE A 263 -2.28 -4.01 -0.94
CA PHE A 263 -0.94 -4.42 -0.55
C PHE A 263 -0.38 -3.44 0.48
N TYR A 264 -0.52 -3.79 1.76
CA TYR A 264 -0.06 -3.01 2.90
C TYR A 264 0.90 -3.80 3.78
N ASN A 265 1.88 -3.14 4.38
CA ASN A 265 2.75 -3.80 5.36
C ASN A 265 3.53 -2.79 6.22
N PRO A 266 4.09 -3.23 7.36
CA PRO A 266 4.86 -2.38 8.25
C PRO A 266 6.34 -2.22 7.84
N TYR A 267 6.78 -2.80 6.72
CA TYR A 267 8.20 -3.07 6.49
C TYR A 267 8.96 -1.94 5.78
N LEU A 268 8.31 -1.05 5.03
CA LEU A 268 8.97 0.09 4.36
C LEU A 268 8.59 1.41 5.00
N ASP A 269 9.54 2.02 5.70
CA ASP A 269 9.42 3.36 6.27
C ASP A 269 10.06 4.38 5.32
N PHE A 270 9.20 4.95 4.48
CA PHE A 270 9.56 5.96 3.49
C PHE A 270 10.05 7.27 4.11
N GLY A 271 9.54 7.66 5.28
CA GLY A 271 9.92 8.90 5.95
C GLY A 271 11.33 8.86 6.53
N ASN A 272 11.79 7.69 6.95
CA ASN A 272 13.13 7.48 7.52
C ASN A 272 14.09 6.73 6.60
N PHE A 273 13.67 6.40 5.37
CA PHE A 273 14.41 5.56 4.43
C PHE A 273 14.92 4.27 5.08
N ALA A 274 14.02 3.53 5.71
CA ALA A 274 14.36 2.33 6.46
C ALA A 274 13.51 1.12 6.06
N LEU A 275 14.20 -0.02 5.90
CA LEU A 275 13.58 -1.34 5.80
C LEU A 275 13.48 -1.92 7.23
N LYS A 276 12.25 -2.06 7.73
CA LYS A 276 11.93 -2.68 9.02
C LYS A 276 11.67 -4.16 8.76
N LEU A 277 12.50 -5.05 9.32
CA LEU A 277 12.28 -6.49 9.28
C LEU A 277 12.05 -7.02 10.70
N PRO A 278 11.51 -8.24 10.87
CA PRO A 278 11.40 -8.84 12.18
C PRO A 278 12.75 -8.84 12.92
N GLY A 279 12.82 -8.11 14.05
CA GLY A 279 13.99 -8.04 14.92
C GLY A 279 15.02 -6.96 14.60
N PHE A 280 14.94 -6.23 13.47
CA PHE A 280 15.93 -5.20 13.14
C PHE A 280 15.42 -4.18 12.09
N SER A 281 16.14 -3.07 11.94
CA SER A 281 15.85 -2.03 10.95
C SER A 281 17.13 -1.62 10.23
N ILE A 282 17.08 -1.56 8.89
CA ILE A 282 18.20 -1.19 8.03
C ILE A 282 17.89 0.16 7.40
N LYS A 283 18.79 1.16 7.57
CA LYS A 283 18.74 2.38 6.74
C LYS A 283 19.15 2.04 5.32
N VAL A 284 18.25 2.27 4.37
CA VAL A 284 18.46 1.93 2.95
C VAL A 284 19.02 3.09 2.14
N ILE A 285 18.94 4.34 2.63
CA ILE A 285 19.37 5.54 1.88
C ILE A 285 20.81 5.46 1.34
N LYS A 286 21.72 4.77 2.04
CA LYS A 286 23.12 4.58 1.60
C LYS A 286 23.28 3.67 0.38
N TYR A 287 22.25 2.91 0.03
CA TYR A 287 22.21 2.00 -1.11
C TYR A 287 21.37 2.56 -2.27
N ILE A 288 20.79 3.75 -2.10
CA ILE A 288 20.01 4.45 -3.11
C ILE A 288 20.91 5.46 -3.84
N ASP A 289 20.95 5.38 -5.16
CA ASP A 289 21.70 6.29 -6.03
C ASP A 289 20.91 6.71 -7.28
N GLU A 290 21.58 7.36 -8.23
CA GLU A 290 21.01 7.78 -9.51
C GLU A 290 20.35 6.64 -10.31
N LYS A 291 20.71 5.38 -10.06
CA LYS A 291 20.10 4.22 -10.72
C LYS A 291 18.96 3.67 -9.86
N SER A 292 19.22 3.40 -8.58
CA SER A 292 18.29 2.68 -7.70
C SER A 292 17.25 3.54 -6.97
N HIS A 293 17.05 4.79 -7.37
CA HIS A 293 16.13 5.72 -6.73
C HIS A 293 14.64 5.58 -7.06
N SER A 294 14.32 4.67 -7.97
CA SER A 294 12.94 4.32 -8.29
C SER A 294 12.61 2.96 -7.70
N LEU A 295 11.60 2.92 -6.83
CA LEU A 295 10.96 1.68 -6.41
C LEU A 295 9.65 1.52 -7.18
N ARG A 296 9.63 0.61 -8.14
CA ARG A 296 8.43 0.31 -8.93
C ARG A 296 7.74 -0.93 -8.40
N TYR A 297 6.43 -0.84 -8.18
CA TYR A 297 5.53 -1.98 -8.01
C TYR A 297 4.84 -2.27 -9.33
N VAL A 298 4.72 -3.55 -9.67
CA VAL A 298 4.11 -3.99 -10.93
C VAL A 298 3.08 -5.08 -10.67
N PHE A 299 1.92 -4.91 -11.29
CA PHE A 299 0.93 -5.97 -11.49
C PHE A 299 1.01 -6.41 -12.96
N LYS A 300 1.46 -7.64 -13.22
CA LYS A 300 1.65 -8.16 -14.58
C LYS A 300 1.46 -9.66 -14.68
N ASN A 301 1.30 -10.15 -15.90
CA ASN A 301 1.52 -11.54 -16.23
C ASN A 301 3.02 -11.75 -16.52
N ARG A 302 3.72 -12.52 -15.68
CA ARG A 302 5.16 -12.73 -15.83
C ARG A 302 5.54 -13.57 -17.05
N LYS A 303 4.62 -14.38 -17.56
CA LYS A 303 4.87 -15.30 -18.68
C LYS A 303 4.75 -14.60 -20.03
N THR A 304 3.75 -13.75 -20.19
CA THR A 304 3.52 -12.99 -21.43
C THR A 304 4.27 -11.65 -21.42
N GLY A 305 4.55 -11.09 -20.25
CA GLY A 305 5.09 -9.74 -20.09
C GLY A 305 4.00 -8.66 -20.04
N ASP A 306 2.72 -9.04 -20.12
CA ASP A 306 1.61 -8.09 -20.14
C ASP A 306 1.51 -7.33 -18.82
N VAL A 307 1.77 -6.03 -18.89
CA VAL A 307 1.66 -5.12 -17.74
C VAL A 307 0.22 -4.66 -17.60
N TYR A 308 -0.35 -4.86 -16.41
CA TYR A 308 -1.68 -4.40 -16.09
C TYR A 308 -1.65 -2.98 -15.52
N PHE A 309 -0.77 -2.72 -14.56
CA PHE A 309 -0.39 -1.36 -14.15
C PHE A 309 0.92 -1.36 -13.34
N CYS A 310 1.53 -0.18 -13.24
CA CYS A 310 2.70 0.09 -12.42
C CYS A 310 2.44 1.24 -11.44
N VAL A 311 3.09 1.20 -10.28
CA VAL A 311 3.18 2.31 -9.32
C VAL A 311 4.64 2.56 -9.03
N SER A 312 5.15 3.76 -9.35
CA SER A 312 6.56 4.13 -9.17
C SER A 312 6.69 5.15 -8.06
N LEU A 313 7.50 4.82 -7.05
CA LEU A 313 7.87 5.70 -5.96
C LEU A 313 9.29 6.18 -6.24
N ASN A 314 9.41 7.39 -6.75
CA ASN A 314 10.68 7.98 -7.16
C ASN A 314 11.20 8.89 -6.06
N LEU A 315 12.44 8.71 -5.65
CA LEU A 315 13.12 9.66 -4.78
C LEU A 315 13.72 10.77 -5.64
N LEU A 316 13.32 12.02 -5.43
CA LEU A 316 13.87 13.18 -6.14
C LEU A 316 14.93 13.87 -5.28
N TRP A 317 16.01 14.35 -5.90
CA TRP A 317 17.02 15.24 -5.31
C TRP A 317 17.63 16.16 -6.37
N GLY A 318 18.40 17.15 -5.91
CA GLY A 318 19.14 18.06 -6.80
C GLY A 318 18.23 18.80 -7.77
N GLU A 319 18.66 18.93 -9.03
CA GLU A 319 17.92 19.67 -10.06
C GLU A 319 16.51 19.10 -10.32
N GLN A 320 16.34 17.77 -10.24
CA GLN A 320 15.03 17.14 -10.44
C GLN A 320 14.04 17.54 -9.35
N LEU A 321 14.52 17.59 -8.10
CA LEU A 321 13.72 18.07 -6.98
C LEU A 321 13.42 19.57 -7.12
N GLU A 322 14.41 20.39 -7.44
CA GLU A 322 14.19 21.84 -7.62
C GLU A 322 13.15 22.14 -8.69
N LYS A 323 13.21 21.41 -9.83
CA LYS A 323 12.23 21.55 -10.90
C LYS A 323 10.83 21.14 -10.45
N ALA A 324 10.71 19.95 -9.86
CA ALA A 324 9.41 19.43 -9.42
C ALA A 324 8.78 20.29 -8.32
N SER A 325 9.58 20.83 -7.40
CA SER A 325 9.10 21.76 -6.35
C SER A 325 8.57 23.07 -6.93
N LYS A 326 9.23 23.64 -7.95
CA LYS A 326 8.74 24.86 -8.62
C LYS A 326 7.41 24.61 -9.32
N GLU A 327 7.29 23.49 -10.02
CA GLU A 327 6.04 23.08 -10.68
C GLU A 327 4.90 22.90 -9.66
N ASP A 328 5.19 22.29 -8.52
CA ASP A 328 4.23 22.11 -7.42
C ASP A 328 3.79 23.46 -6.81
N GLU A 329 4.72 24.37 -6.53
CA GLU A 329 4.42 25.72 -6.03
C GLU A 329 3.55 26.52 -7.00
N GLU A 330 3.81 26.45 -8.31
CA GLU A 330 2.99 27.11 -9.33
C GLU A 330 1.56 26.55 -9.35
N VAL A 331 1.40 25.24 -9.24
CA VAL A 331 0.08 24.58 -9.20
C VAL A 331 -0.70 25.04 -7.97
N ILE A 332 -0.07 25.01 -6.79
CA ILE A 332 -0.68 25.49 -5.54
C ILE A 332 -1.07 26.97 -5.65
N GLY A 333 -0.20 27.81 -6.21
CA GLY A 333 -0.47 29.23 -6.43
C GLY A 333 -1.68 29.50 -7.32
N ARG A 334 -1.87 28.70 -8.39
CA ARG A 334 -3.05 28.79 -9.26
C ARG A 334 -4.34 28.41 -8.54
N PHE A 335 -4.33 27.36 -7.72
CA PHE A 335 -5.51 26.96 -6.93
C PHE A 335 -5.86 28.02 -5.87
N ALA A 336 -4.87 28.55 -5.15
CA ALA A 336 -5.08 29.63 -4.19
C ALA A 336 -5.64 30.89 -4.86
N GLY A 337 -5.13 31.27 -6.04
CA GLY A 337 -5.63 32.41 -6.82
C GLY A 337 -7.08 32.22 -7.30
N ALA A 338 -7.46 31.01 -7.72
CA ALA A 338 -8.82 30.68 -8.14
C ALA A 338 -9.83 30.74 -6.97
N GLU A 339 -9.45 30.28 -5.78
CA GLU A 339 -10.31 30.38 -4.59
C GLU A 339 -10.52 31.83 -4.13
N VAL A 340 -9.48 32.67 -4.21
CA VAL A 340 -9.57 34.10 -3.90
C VAL A 340 -10.47 34.82 -4.91
N GLY A 341 -10.36 34.50 -6.20
CA GLY A 341 -11.23 35.02 -7.25
C GLY A 341 -12.70 34.63 -7.05
N ALA A 342 -12.98 33.37 -6.72
CA ALA A 342 -14.33 32.89 -6.45
C ALA A 342 -14.96 33.49 -5.17
N LYS A 343 -14.15 33.83 -4.16
CA LYS A 343 -14.61 34.55 -2.97
C LYS A 343 -14.86 36.03 -3.24
N ALA A 344 -14.04 36.67 -4.08
CA ALA A 344 -14.24 38.06 -4.49
C ALA A 344 -15.53 38.24 -5.32
N ASP A 345 -15.84 37.29 -6.20
CA ASP A 345 -17.04 37.31 -7.04
C ASP A 345 -18.32 37.09 -6.23
N ARG A 346 -18.30 36.19 -5.23
CA ARG A 346 -19.40 36.04 -4.25
C ARG A 346 -19.56 37.27 -3.35
N GLY A 347 -18.47 37.98 -3.04
CA GLY A 347 -18.49 39.23 -2.28
C GLY A 347 -19.03 40.42 -3.07
N ALA A 348 -18.95 40.39 -4.40
CA ALA A 348 -19.55 41.39 -5.28
C ALA A 348 -21.06 41.15 -5.46
N ALA A 349 -21.50 39.89 -5.60
CA ALA A 349 -22.92 39.54 -5.70
C ALA A 349 -23.73 39.88 -4.43
N ALA A 350 -23.12 39.84 -3.25
CA ALA A 350 -23.77 40.18 -1.98
C ALA A 350 -23.93 41.70 -1.74
N LYS A 351 -23.42 42.56 -2.63
CA LYS A 351 -23.52 44.03 -2.51
C LYS A 351 -24.59 44.67 -3.41
N GLU A 352 -25.34 43.88 -4.19
CA GLU A 352 -26.37 44.41 -5.09
C GLU A 352 -27.82 44.20 -4.63
N GLU A 353 -28.07 43.48 -3.52
CA GLU A 353 -29.39 43.42 -2.87
C GLU A 353 -29.44 44.32 -1.62
N THR A 354 -29.52 45.63 -1.83
CA THR A 354 -30.09 46.53 -0.82
C THR A 354 -30.74 47.72 -1.53
N ARG A 355 -31.95 47.49 -2.04
CA ARG A 355 -32.91 48.55 -2.32
C ARG A 355 -34.31 48.07 -1.95
N GLU A 356 -34.66 48.32 -0.69
CA GLU A 356 -36.04 48.21 -0.19
C GLU A 356 -36.88 49.36 -0.76
N GLU A 357 -38.03 49.04 -1.35
CA GLU A 357 -39.22 49.90 -1.27
C GLU A 357 -40.34 49.12 -0.54
N PRO A 358 -41.08 49.76 0.39
CA PRO A 358 -42.11 49.10 1.17
C PRO A 358 -43.48 49.19 0.47
N VAL A 359 -44.40 48.26 0.78
CA VAL A 359 -45.82 48.52 1.13
C VAL A 359 -46.67 47.23 1.19
N ARG A 360 -47.33 47.05 2.35
CA ARG A 360 -48.61 46.37 2.71
C ARG A 360 -48.86 44.87 2.44
N ALA A 361 -49.15 44.17 3.55
CA ALA A 361 -50.18 43.12 3.66
C ALA A 361 -51.60 43.74 3.62
N PRO A 362 -52.73 42.99 3.44
CA PRO A 362 -52.94 41.56 3.70
C PRO A 362 -53.80 40.80 2.64
N GLU A 363 -53.99 39.48 2.79
CA GLU A 363 -55.29 38.81 3.00
C GLU A 363 -55.29 37.29 2.74
N VAL A 364 -56.26 36.65 3.41
CA VAL A 364 -56.49 35.22 3.62
C VAL A 364 -57.53 34.70 2.64
N ASN A 365 -57.33 33.47 2.12
CA ASN A 365 -58.33 32.43 1.80
C ASN A 365 -57.56 31.27 1.13
N GLY A 366 -57.80 29.97 1.36
CA GLY A 366 -58.97 29.25 1.82
C GLY A 366 -59.19 28.06 0.87
N HIS A 367 -59.49 26.88 1.42
CA HIS A 367 -59.79 25.58 0.76
C HIS A 367 -58.56 24.75 0.32
N ALA A 368 -58.22 23.58 0.87
CA ALA A 368 -58.98 22.40 1.35
C ALA A 368 -59.78 21.68 0.27
N GLU A 369 -59.27 20.54 -0.21
CA GLU A 369 -60.06 19.31 -0.37
C GLU A 369 -59.16 18.08 -0.55
N GLN A 370 -59.45 17.07 0.28
CA GLN A 370 -58.99 15.68 0.21
C GLN A 370 -59.81 14.88 -0.80
N ARG A 371 -59.34 13.64 -1.06
CA ARG A 371 -60.04 12.41 -1.50
C ARG A 371 -59.56 11.92 -2.87
N ASP A 372 -59.48 10.65 -3.16
CA ASP A 372 -59.37 9.39 -2.40
C ASP A 372 -58.96 8.33 -3.46
N SER A 373 -58.56 7.16 -2.97
CA SER A 373 -58.42 5.86 -3.64
C SER A 373 -59.12 5.59 -4.98
N ASP A 374 -58.53 4.73 -5.84
CA ASP A 374 -59.25 3.56 -6.38
C ASP A 374 -58.32 2.48 -6.96
N GLU A 375 -58.88 1.28 -7.06
CA GLU A 375 -58.29 -0.06 -6.94
C GLU A 375 -58.42 -0.87 -8.26
N LEU A 376 -57.35 -1.55 -8.72
CA LEU A 376 -57.25 -2.84 -9.49
C LEU A 376 -58.16 -3.07 -10.75
N PRO A 377 -58.15 -4.24 -11.48
CA PRO A 377 -57.19 -5.36 -11.66
C PRO A 377 -56.94 -5.75 -13.17
N SER A 378 -56.06 -6.73 -13.46
CA SER A 378 -56.30 -7.87 -14.43
C SER A 378 -55.02 -8.69 -14.71
N LYS A 379 -55.00 -9.98 -14.35
CA LYS A 379 -55.15 -11.21 -15.16
C LYS A 379 -53.96 -11.64 -16.05
N SER A 380 -53.39 -12.80 -15.71
CA SER A 380 -52.50 -13.66 -16.50
C SER A 380 -53.20 -14.28 -17.73
N PRO A 381 -52.45 -14.92 -18.66
CA PRO A 381 -52.40 -16.39 -18.65
C PRO A 381 -51.05 -17.06 -19.00
N GLN A 382 -50.97 -18.33 -18.63
CA GLN A 382 -49.90 -19.33 -18.75
C GLN A 382 -49.47 -19.68 -20.19
N SER A 383 -48.23 -20.17 -20.36
CA SER A 383 -47.93 -21.33 -21.21
C SER A 383 -46.54 -21.93 -20.92
N GLN A 384 -46.50 -23.22 -20.57
CA GLN A 384 -45.42 -24.18 -20.85
C GLN A 384 -45.96 -25.16 -21.92
N PRO A 385 -45.11 -25.91 -22.65
CA PRO A 385 -44.78 -27.27 -22.18
C PRO A 385 -43.38 -27.82 -22.55
N ALA A 386 -43.01 -28.89 -21.81
CA ALA A 386 -42.31 -30.13 -22.22
C ALA A 386 -40.76 -30.22 -22.34
N SER A 387 -40.14 -30.75 -21.28
CA SER A 387 -39.46 -32.08 -21.15
C SER A 387 -38.79 -32.77 -22.37
N ALA A 388 -37.47 -33.05 -22.25
CA ALA A 388 -36.80 -34.36 -22.47
C ALA A 388 -35.29 -34.21 -22.15
N ALA A 389 -34.74 -34.81 -21.09
CA ALA A 389 -34.20 -36.18 -20.98
C ALA A 389 -32.65 -36.24 -21.14
N GLU A 390 -31.97 -36.65 -20.06
CA GLU A 390 -30.56 -37.03 -19.98
C GLU A 390 -30.23 -38.26 -20.84
N PRO A 391 -28.93 -38.52 -21.09
CA PRO A 391 -28.39 -39.73 -20.46
C PRO A 391 -26.97 -39.56 -19.88
N ASN A 392 -26.70 -40.35 -18.85
CA ASN A 392 -25.41 -40.54 -18.17
C ASN A 392 -24.79 -41.91 -18.58
N PRO A 393 -23.58 -42.30 -18.15
CA PRO A 393 -22.44 -42.66 -19.00
C PRO A 393 -22.12 -44.17 -19.03
N PRO A 394 -21.04 -44.61 -19.71
CA PRO A 394 -20.42 -45.91 -19.44
C PRO A 394 -19.12 -45.82 -18.62
N GLN A 395 -19.12 -46.51 -17.47
CA GLN A 395 -17.99 -47.24 -16.86
C GLN A 395 -17.62 -48.46 -17.74
N ALA A 396 -16.52 -49.21 -17.61
CA ALA A 396 -15.17 -49.13 -17.06
C ALA A 396 -14.51 -50.46 -17.49
N ASP A 397 -13.20 -50.51 -17.74
CA ASP A 397 -12.40 -51.75 -17.64
C ASP A 397 -10.92 -51.39 -17.35
N GLY A 398 -10.35 -52.00 -16.30
CA GLY A 398 -8.94 -51.90 -15.85
C GLY A 398 -8.00 -52.89 -16.57
N PRO A 399 -6.85 -53.33 -16.00
CA PRO A 399 -6.38 -53.21 -14.61
C PRO A 399 -4.91 -52.71 -14.44
N ALA A 400 -4.47 -52.76 -13.19
CA ALA A 400 -3.24 -52.27 -12.56
C ALA A 400 -1.92 -52.96 -12.97
N GLU A 401 -0.80 -52.25 -12.74
CA GLU A 401 0.50 -52.85 -12.40
C GLU A 401 1.27 -51.98 -11.37
N ASP A 402 2.16 -52.66 -10.66
CA ASP A 402 2.74 -52.45 -9.33
C ASP A 402 3.83 -51.36 -9.16
N ALA A 403 4.02 -51.01 -7.88
CA ALA A 403 5.04 -50.13 -7.29
C ALA A 403 6.49 -50.71 -7.34
N PRO A 404 7.55 -49.96 -6.94
CA PRO A 404 7.88 -49.67 -5.52
C PRO A 404 8.38 -48.21 -5.30
N GLY A 405 8.36 -47.56 -4.13
CA GLY A 405 8.69 -48.00 -2.77
C GLY A 405 10.04 -47.43 -2.32
N MET A 406 10.07 -46.21 -1.76
CA MET A 406 11.18 -45.65 -0.95
C MET A 406 10.55 -44.75 0.14
N ARG A 407 10.29 -45.25 1.36
CA ARG A 407 11.17 -45.37 2.53
C ARG A 407 11.81 -44.05 3.00
N ASP A 408 11.25 -43.58 4.10
CA ASP A 408 11.73 -42.58 5.05
C ASP A 408 13.20 -42.76 5.47
N LYS A 409 13.91 -41.64 5.63
CA LYS A 409 15.06 -41.43 6.53
C LYS A 409 15.23 -39.93 6.88
N PRO A 410 15.85 -39.59 8.03
CA PRO A 410 15.15 -38.84 9.08
C PRO A 410 15.61 -37.39 9.33
N ASP A 411 14.79 -36.72 10.14
CA ASP A 411 14.97 -35.44 10.84
C ASP A 411 16.33 -35.25 11.53
N HIS A 412 17.34 -34.78 10.80
CA HIS A 412 18.58 -34.30 11.44
C HIS A 412 19.11 -32.95 10.94
N VAL A 413 18.37 -32.27 10.06
CA VAL A 413 18.73 -30.93 9.57
C VAL A 413 17.84 -29.83 10.17
N GLN A 414 16.68 -30.19 10.72
CA GLN A 414 15.72 -29.21 11.28
C GLN A 414 16.06 -28.75 12.71
N GLU A 415 16.93 -29.46 13.44
CA GLU A 415 17.25 -29.12 14.83
C GLU A 415 18.49 -28.21 14.98
N GLU A 416 19.46 -28.27 14.05
CA GLU A 416 20.64 -27.38 14.10
C GLU A 416 20.31 -25.94 13.72
N VAL A 417 19.38 -25.71 12.78
CA VAL A 417 19.00 -24.35 12.36
C VAL A 417 18.16 -23.63 13.43
N ARG A 418 17.56 -24.37 14.38
CA ARG A 418 16.79 -23.80 15.49
C ARG A 418 17.66 -23.21 16.62
N LYS A 419 18.99 -23.40 16.58
CA LYS A 419 19.90 -22.93 17.63
C LYS A 419 20.73 -21.69 17.27
N MET A 420 20.71 -21.22 16.03
CA MET A 420 21.34 -19.94 15.70
C MET A 420 20.47 -18.80 16.22
N SER A 421 20.97 -18.05 17.19
CA SER A 421 20.33 -16.82 17.65
C SER A 421 20.37 -15.79 16.52
N ILE A 422 19.34 -14.95 16.39
CA ILE A 422 19.34 -13.80 15.47
C ILE A 422 20.61 -12.94 15.71
N SER A 423 21.12 -12.90 16.94
CA SER A 423 22.40 -12.26 17.28
C SER A 423 23.61 -12.87 16.56
N ASP A 424 23.64 -14.19 16.35
CA ASP A 424 24.76 -14.88 15.70
C ASP A 424 24.77 -14.61 14.19
N MET A 425 23.58 -14.50 13.57
CA MET A 425 23.44 -14.10 12.17
C MET A 425 23.85 -12.64 11.94
N LEU A 426 23.70 -11.77 12.94
CA LEU A 426 24.11 -10.36 12.87
C LEU A 426 25.62 -10.17 13.06
N GLN A 427 26.30 -11.04 13.82
CA GLN A 427 27.76 -10.95 14.01
C GLN A 427 28.53 -11.24 12.72
N ASP A 428 28.09 -12.20 11.90
CA ASP A 428 28.70 -12.48 10.59
C ASP A 428 28.59 -11.31 9.60
N THR A 429 27.63 -10.39 9.80
CA THR A 429 27.50 -9.17 9.00
C THR A 429 28.34 -7.99 9.51
N SER A 430 28.94 -8.10 10.70
CA SER A 430 29.67 -7.03 11.39
C SER A 430 31.19 -7.26 11.44
N SER A 431 31.66 -8.50 11.35
CA SER A 431 33.07 -8.85 11.64
C SER A 431 34.05 -8.83 10.46
N LYS A 432 33.75 -8.18 9.33
CA LYS A 432 34.74 -8.00 8.23
C LYS A 432 35.34 -6.60 8.10
N ASP A 433 34.98 -5.67 8.98
CA ASP A 433 35.67 -4.38 9.11
C ASP A 433 36.70 -4.45 10.23
N THR A 434 37.83 -5.13 10.02
CA THR A 434 39.14 -4.88 10.66
C THR A 434 40.12 -6.00 10.31
N LYS A 435 40.82 -5.84 9.19
CA LYS A 435 42.22 -6.24 8.99
C LYS A 435 42.55 -6.02 7.52
N ASP A 436 43.20 -4.89 7.25
CA ASP A 436 44.35 -4.78 6.35
C ASP A 436 44.74 -3.29 6.23
N ALA A 437 45.49 -2.82 7.23
CA ALA A 437 46.30 -1.61 7.09
C ALA A 437 47.77 -2.07 6.98
N PRO A 438 48.50 -1.74 5.90
CA PRO A 438 49.90 -2.12 5.78
C PRO A 438 50.73 -1.30 6.77
N LYS A 439 51.54 -2.02 7.55
CA LYS A 439 52.53 -1.44 8.47
C LYS A 439 53.54 -0.62 7.67
N GLY A 440 53.76 0.62 8.09
CA GLY A 440 54.78 1.51 7.54
C GLY A 440 56.18 0.89 7.65
N GLY A 441 56.86 0.83 6.52
CA GLY A 441 58.30 0.59 6.43
C GLY A 441 59.03 1.93 6.40
N VAL A 442 59.90 2.13 7.38
CA VAL A 442 61.01 3.08 7.37
C VAL A 442 62.19 2.41 6.66
N LEU A 443 62.89 3.15 5.79
CA LEU A 443 64.32 3.12 5.41
C LEU A 443 64.46 4.16 4.26
N ASP A 444 65.13 5.30 4.45
CA ASP A 444 66.58 5.54 4.23
C ASP A 444 67.01 5.20 2.77
N GLU A 445 67.70 6.01 1.97
CA GLU A 445 68.43 7.27 2.14
C GLU A 445 68.95 7.70 0.72
N LEU A 446 69.44 8.94 0.59
CA LEU A 446 70.49 9.45 -0.34
C LEU A 446 70.13 10.27 -1.61
N ASP A 447 70.81 11.42 -1.63
CA ASP A 447 71.11 12.46 -2.64
C ASP A 447 70.06 13.53 -3.03
#